data_AF-B6BUI2-F1
#
_entry.id   AF-B6BUI2-F1
#
_cell.length_a   1.000
_cell.length_b   1.000
_cell.length_c   1.000
_cell.angle_alpha   90.00
_cell.angle_beta   90.00
_cell.angle_gamma   90.00
#
_symmetry.space_group_name_H-M   'P 1'
#
loop_
_entity.id
_entity.type
_entity.pdbx_description
1 polymer ?
#
loop_
_entity_poly.entity_id
_entity_poly.type
_entity_poly.pdbx_seq_one_letter_code
_entity_poly.pdbx_strand_id
1 'polypeptide(L)' 'MLLCQLTQGEKNVGELEAATNIQQPTLSQQLTILRKDNIVNIRKDGKFNYYSIASDEIILMMQTLGSLYGCNK' A
#
# COMPACT_ATOMS: atom_id res chain seq x y z
N MET A 1 -3.96 7.92 -2.45
CA MET A 1 -4.38 6.82 -1.54
C MET A 1 -3.27 5.79 -1.41
N LEU A 2 -2.98 5.29 -0.20
CA LEU A 2 -1.88 4.33 0.04
C LEU A 2 -2.07 2.99 -0.71
N LEU A 3 -3.23 2.35 -0.56
CA LEU A 3 -3.50 1.08 -1.24
C LEU A 3 -3.50 1.24 -2.78
N CYS A 4 -3.93 2.39 -3.31
CA CYS A 4 -3.82 2.73 -4.73
C CYS A 4 -2.39 2.78 -5.25
N GLN A 5 -1.40 3.08 -4.39
CA GLN A 5 0.00 3.03 -4.77
C GLN A 5 0.52 1.59 -4.81
N LEU A 6 0.03 0.74 -3.91
CA LEU A 6 0.41 -0.67 -3.82
C LEU A 6 -0.24 -1.55 -4.90
N THR A 7 -1.37 -1.14 -5.47
CA THR A 7 -1.94 -1.80 -6.65
C THR A 7 -1.11 -1.59 -7.92
N GLN A 8 -0.22 -0.60 -7.95
CA GLN A 8 0.67 -0.30 -9.08
C GLN A 8 2.01 -1.05 -8.99
N GLY A 9 2.27 -1.73 -7.89
CA GLY A 9 3.50 -2.47 -7.66
C GLY A 9 3.95 -2.44 -6.20
N GLU A 10 4.95 -3.26 -5.92
CA GLU A 10 5.62 -3.28 -4.63
C GLU A 10 6.36 -1.95 -4.37
N LYS A 11 6.23 -1.39 -3.17
CA LYS A 11 6.93 -0.14 -2.77
C LYS A 11 7.48 -0.22 -1.36
N ASN A 12 8.60 0.43 -1.12
CA ASN A 12 9.14 0.62 0.23
C ASN A 12 8.50 1.83 0.93
N VAL A 13 8.78 1.96 2.22
CA VAL A 13 8.23 3.03 3.07
C VAL A 13 8.54 4.42 2.51
N GLY A 14 9.78 4.69 2.09
CA GLY A 14 10.17 6.02 1.58
C GLY A 14 9.49 6.38 0.25
N GLU A 15 9.32 5.39 -0.63
CA GLU A 15 8.54 5.56 -1.87
C GLU A 15 7.07 5.86 -1.59
N LEU A 16 6.49 5.21 -0.57
CA LEU A 16 5.13 5.48 -0.12
C LEU A 16 5.01 6.87 0.50
N GLU A 17 5.95 7.30 1.35
CA GLU A 17 5.96 8.67 1.90
C GLU A 17 5.97 9.71 0.78
N ALA A 18 6.84 9.54 -0.21
CA ALA A 18 6.93 10.46 -1.35
C ALA A 18 5.64 10.46 -2.20
N ALA A 19 5.02 9.30 -2.41
CA ALA A 19 3.85 9.17 -3.27
C ALA A 19 2.53 9.58 -2.59
N THR A 20 2.41 9.42 -1.28
CA THR A 20 1.17 9.73 -0.54
C THR A 20 1.27 10.99 0.32
N ASN A 21 2.47 11.55 0.47
CA ASN A 21 2.78 12.65 1.39
C ASN A 21 2.38 12.36 2.85
N ILE A 22 2.26 11.08 3.21
CA ILE A 22 1.97 10.62 4.58
C ILE A 22 3.32 10.37 5.25
N GLN A 23 3.62 11.15 6.28
CA GLN A 23 4.90 11.04 6.99
C GLN A 23 4.83 9.99 8.10
N GLN A 24 6.00 9.54 8.57
CA GLN A 24 6.14 8.82 9.83
C GLN A 24 5.62 9.64 11.04
N PRO A 25 5.07 8.98 12.09
CA PRO A 25 4.89 7.53 12.25
C PRO A 25 3.59 7.00 11.63
N THR A 26 2.72 7.89 11.13
CA THR A 26 1.38 7.56 10.64
C THR A 26 1.41 6.51 9.54
N LEU A 27 2.35 6.64 8.60
CA LEU A 27 2.51 5.67 7.52
C LEU A 27 2.83 4.26 8.06
N SER A 28 3.79 4.13 8.97
CA SER A 28 4.13 2.82 9.54
C SER A 28 2.99 2.22 10.36
N GLN A 29 2.22 3.05 11.06
CA GLN A 29 1.03 2.58 11.78
C GLN A 29 -0.02 2.02 10.81
N GLN A 30 -0.31 2.74 9.73
CA GLN A 30 -1.25 2.27 8.70
C GLN A 30 -0.78 0.95 8.07
N LEU A 31 0.49 0.84 7.69
CA LEU A 31 1.06 -0.39 7.14
C LEU A 31 1.01 -1.56 8.14
N THR A 32 1.20 -1.27 9.44
CA THR A 32 1.08 -2.28 10.49
C THR A 32 -0.35 -2.82 10.60
N ILE A 33 -1.35 -1.94 10.55
CA ILE A 33 -2.78 -2.33 10.58
C ILE A 33 -3.11 -3.16 9.34
N LEU A 34 -2.76 -2.69 8.14
CA LEU A 34 -3.03 -3.39 6.89
C LEU A 34 -2.35 -4.76 6.85
N ARG A 35 -1.14 -4.88 7.40
CA ARG A 35 -0.45 -6.16 7.51
C ARG A 35 -1.18 -7.10 8.48
N LYS A 36 -1.62 -6.59 9.63
CA LYS A 36 -2.36 -7.38 10.64
C LYS A 36 -3.65 -7.95 10.06
N ASP A 37 -4.31 -7.18 9.19
CA ASP A 37 -5.56 -7.57 8.53
C ASP A 37 -5.32 -8.39 7.24
N ASN A 38 -4.07 -8.80 6.96
CA ASN A 38 -3.65 -9.53 5.76
C ASN A 38 -4.04 -8.84 4.44
N ILE A 39 -4.04 -7.50 4.43
CA ILE A 39 -4.32 -6.70 3.23
C ILE A 39 -3.03 -6.48 2.42
N VAL A 40 -1.88 -6.40 3.11
CA VAL A 40 -0.58 -6.21 2.49
C VAL A 40 0.42 -7.26 2.97
N ASN A 41 1.29 -7.69 2.06
CA ASN A 41 2.47 -8.46 2.33
C ASN A 41 3.65 -7.54 2.66
N ILE A 42 4.64 -8.09 3.36
CA ILE A 42 5.91 -7.43 3.63
C ILE A 42 7.06 -8.33 3.21
N ARG A 43 7.96 -7.80 2.39
CA ARG A 43 9.23 -8.43 2.00
C ARG A 43 10.37 -7.58 2.51
N LYS A 44 11.32 -8.19 3.21
CA LYS A 44 12.53 -7.50 3.67
C LYS A 44 13.64 -7.69 2.65
N ASP A 45 14.25 -6.60 2.21
CA ASP A 45 15.37 -6.60 1.27
C ASP A 45 16.46 -5.66 1.79
N GLY A 46 17.51 -6.25 2.35
CA GLY A 46 18.56 -5.53 3.08
C GLY A 46 18.02 -4.73 4.26
N LYS A 47 18.15 -3.40 4.17
CA LYS A 47 17.67 -2.44 5.19
C LYS A 47 16.23 -1.98 4.97
N PHE A 48 15.64 -2.29 3.82
CA PHE A 48 14.33 -1.79 3.43
C PHE A 48 13.25 -2.85 3.60
N ASN A 49 12.07 -2.39 4.00
CA ASN A 49 10.84 -3.19 3.98
C ASN A 49 10.00 -2.74 2.80
N TYR A 50 9.68 -3.69 1.94
CA TYR A 50 8.84 -3.52 0.77
C TYR A 50 7.45 -4.09 1.05
N TYR A 51 6.43 -3.41 0.55
CA TYR A 51 5.03 -3.76 0.75
C TYR A 51 4.35 -3.99 -0.59
N SER A 52 3.47 -4.97 -0.63
CA SER A 52 2.65 -5.33 -1.81
C SER A 52 1.26 -5.75 -1.36
N ILE A 53 0.27 -5.73 -2.25
CA ILE A 53 -1.07 -6.24 -1.92
C ILE A 53 -1.00 -7.75 -1.67
N ALA A 54 -1.73 -8.22 -0.66
CA ALA A 54 -1.64 -9.60 -0.20
C ALA A 54 -2.34 -10.62 -1.12
N SER A 55 -3.41 -10.22 -1.81
CA SER A 55 -4.22 -11.11 -2.64
C SER A 55 -4.83 -10.42 -3.86
N ASP A 56 -5.09 -11.19 -4.91
CA ASP A 56 -5.68 -10.69 -6.16
C ASP A 56 -7.12 -10.20 -5.96
N GLU A 57 -7.87 -10.75 -5.00
CA GLU A 57 -9.22 -10.31 -4.66
C GLU A 57 -9.22 -8.87 -4.12
N ILE A 58 -8.21 -8.51 -3.31
CA ILE A 58 -8.04 -7.14 -2.81
C ILE A 58 -7.71 -6.20 -3.97
N ILE A 59 -6.87 -6.64 -4.91
CA ILE A 59 -6.57 -5.85 -6.12
C ILE A 59 -7.85 -5.59 -6.90
N LEU A 60 -8.66 -6.61 -7.15
CA LEU A 60 -9.93 -6.49 -7.89
C LEU A 60 -10.91 -5.53 -7.19
N MET A 61 -11.04 -5.67 -5.87
CA MET A 61 -11.87 -4.76 -5.06
C MET A 61 -11.36 -3.31 -5.14
N MET A 62 -10.06 -3.10 -5.02
CA MET A 62 -9.43 -1.78 -5.12
C MET A 62 -9.57 -1.16 -6.51
N GLN A 63 -9.47 -1.96 -7.58
CA GLN A 63 -9.71 -1.52 -8.96
C GLN A 63 -11.16 -1.10 -9.15
N THR A 64 -12.11 -1.87 -8.62
CA THR A 64 -13.54 -1.54 -8.65
C THR A 64 -13.79 -0.21 -7.93
N LEU A 65 -13.30 -0.07 -6.69
CA LEU A 65 -13.39 1.19 -5.94
C LEU A 65 -12.72 2.35 -6.69
N GLY A 66 -11.57 2.11 -7.30
CA GLY A 66 -10.85 3.12 -8.06
C GLY A 66 -11.58 3.57 -9.32
N SER A 67 -12.31 2.67 -9.98
CA SER A 67 -13.14 2.99 -11.14
C SER A 67 -14.36 3.84 -10.77
N LEU A 68 -14.92 3.63 -9.57
CA LEU A 68 -16.12 4.33 -9.10
C LEU A 68 -15.80 5.70 -8.50
N TYR A 69 -14.71 5.81 -7.74
CA TYR A 69 -14.40 7.00 -6.95
C TYR A 69 -13.16 7.78 -7.44
N GLY A 70 -12.41 7.25 -8.41
CA GLY A 70 -11.22 7.91 -8.95
C GLY A 70 -9.99 7.72 -8.05
N CYS A 71 -9.36 6.56 -8.16
CA CYS A 71 -8.08 6.26 -7.49
C CYS A 71 -6.87 7.05 -8.09
N ASN A 72 -7.10 7.80 -9.18
CA ASN A 72 -6.12 8.53 -9.98
C ASN A 72 -6.53 9.98 -10.33
N LYS A 73 -7.42 10.61 -9.55
CA LYS A 73 -7.80 12.01 -9.77
C LYS A 73 -7.04 12.96 -8.85
#